data_AF-A0A6M1ZQS0-F1
#
_entry.id   AF-A0A6M1ZQS0-F1
#
_cell.length_a   1.000
_cell.length_b   1.000
_cell.length_c   1.000
_cell.angle_alpha   90.00
_cell.angle_beta   90.00
_cell.angle_gamma   90.00
#
_symmetry.space_group_name_H-M   'P 1'
#
loop_
_entity.id
_entity.type
_entity.pdbx_description
1 polymer ?
#
loop_
_entity_poly.entity_id
_entity_poly.type
_entity_poly.pdbx_seq_one_letter_code
_entity_poly.pdbx_strand_id
1 'polypeptide(L)'
;MADNSLFLPLIADGEDKSSPLKNRIRKNYRHLRKWAKRTMTNCFRVYGRDIKEYPLAIDFYAGRFCVQYYSFDRDNDEASPDLKEEINEALGSIFKTTPDLIYWRSRIKRNKMEQYEKKGEQKEFFTVIEYGVKFKVNLQDYLDTGLFLDHRETRRMVASLSKEKRLLNLFAYTCSFSIHAALAGAAFTKSVDLSNTYTEWGRDNFNLNSIPAENNQIVRA
;
A
#
# COMPACT_ATOMS: atom_id res chain seq x y z
N MET A 1 9.60 -23.43 -1.91
CA MET A 1 8.48 -23.06 -1.02
C MET A 1 8.73 -21.64 -0.54
N ALA A 2 8.12 -20.64 -1.17
CA ALA A 2 8.30 -19.25 -0.74
C ALA A 2 7.55 -19.08 0.59
N ASP A 3 8.27 -18.63 1.61
CA ASP A 3 7.74 -18.39 2.95
C ASP A 3 6.55 -17.42 2.86
N ASN A 4 5.34 -17.97 2.98
CA ASN A 4 4.07 -17.26 2.98
C ASN A 4 3.78 -16.66 4.38
N SER A 5 4.78 -16.54 5.25
CA SER A 5 4.59 -16.03 6.60
C SER A 5 4.18 -14.55 6.56
N LEU A 6 3.04 -14.28 7.18
CA LEU A 6 2.51 -12.94 7.35
C LEU A 6 3.47 -12.14 8.27
N PHE A 7 4.37 -11.36 7.68
CA PHE A 7 5.32 -10.56 8.47
C PHE A 7 4.61 -9.38 9.17
N LEU A 8 4.51 -9.48 10.49
CA LEU A 8 3.98 -8.46 11.40
C LEU A 8 4.89 -8.34 12.63
N PRO A 9 5.90 -7.45 12.62
CA PRO A 9 6.93 -7.40 13.66
C PRO A 9 6.32 -7.13 15.04
N LEU A 10 6.98 -7.64 16.08
CA LEU A 10 6.77 -7.14 17.43
C LEU A 10 7.34 -5.72 17.53
N ILE A 11 6.84 -4.93 18.46
CA ILE A 11 7.32 -3.56 18.69
C ILE A 11 8.07 -3.47 20.01
N ALA A 12 9.07 -2.59 20.05
CA ALA A 12 9.67 -2.12 21.30
C ALA A 12 8.62 -1.30 22.06
N ASP A 13 8.11 -1.89 23.12
CA ASP A 13 7.07 -1.30 23.94
C ASP A 13 7.66 -0.40 25.05
N GLY A 14 6.82 0.44 25.64
CA GLY A 14 7.18 1.46 26.63
C GLY A 14 6.54 2.80 26.30
N GLU A 15 5.90 3.43 27.29
CA GLU A 15 5.43 4.80 27.16
C GLU A 15 6.64 5.73 27.07
N ASP A 16 6.66 6.59 26.05
CA ASP A 16 7.65 7.64 25.88
C ASP A 16 6.99 8.98 26.19
N LYS A 17 7.14 9.47 27.43
CA LYS A 17 6.46 10.70 27.88
C LYS A 17 6.88 11.94 27.09
N SER A 18 8.02 11.92 26.40
CA SER A 18 8.48 13.04 25.58
C SER A 18 7.99 12.99 24.13
N SER A 19 7.40 11.87 23.67
CA SER A 19 6.95 11.73 22.27
C SER A 19 5.50 11.22 22.16
N PRO A 20 4.53 12.14 22.05
CA PRO A 20 3.13 11.80 21.77
C PRO A 20 2.97 10.98 20.49
N LEU A 21 3.78 11.27 19.48
CA LEU A 21 3.80 10.54 18.21
C LEU A 21 4.14 9.06 18.40
N LYS A 22 5.26 8.74 19.07
CA LYS A 22 5.65 7.34 19.29
C LYS A 22 4.57 6.57 20.02
N ASN A 23 3.98 7.17 21.06
CA ASN A 23 2.90 6.56 21.82
C ASN A 23 1.66 6.32 20.95
N ARG A 24 1.33 7.26 20.07
CA ARG A 24 0.21 7.10 19.13
C ARG A 24 0.44 5.97 18.14
N ILE A 25 1.64 5.89 17.54
CA ILE A 25 2.04 4.81 16.63
C ILE A 25 1.96 3.45 17.33
N ARG A 26 2.54 3.32 18.54
CA ARG A 26 2.46 2.09 19.34
C ARG A 26 1.01 1.67 19.58
N LYS A 27 0.18 2.61 20.05
CA LYS A 27 -1.25 2.34 20.34
C LYS A 27 -1.98 1.84 19.09
N ASN A 28 -1.87 2.56 17.97
CA ASN A 28 -2.52 2.18 16.72
C ASN A 28 -2.04 0.80 16.25
N TYR A 29 -0.73 0.57 16.22
CA TYR A 29 -0.16 -0.69 15.75
C TYR A 29 -0.57 -1.90 16.62
N ARG A 30 -0.70 -1.75 17.95
CA ARG A 30 -1.21 -2.84 18.81
C ARG A 30 -2.59 -3.33 18.38
N HIS A 31 -3.49 -2.41 18.04
CA HIS A 31 -4.83 -2.75 17.57
C HIS A 31 -4.80 -3.31 16.15
N LEU A 32 -4.07 -2.64 15.25
CA LEU A 32 -3.93 -3.04 13.85
C LEU A 32 -3.30 -4.42 13.71
N ARG A 33 -2.22 -4.73 14.42
CA ARG A 33 -1.55 -6.03 14.36
C ARG A 33 -2.47 -7.19 14.73
N LYS A 34 -3.33 -7.02 15.74
CA LYS A 34 -4.34 -8.04 16.13
C LYS A 34 -5.37 -8.24 15.01
N TRP A 35 -5.84 -7.15 14.41
CA TRP A 35 -6.74 -7.22 13.25
C TRP A 35 -6.05 -7.90 12.06
N ALA A 36 -4.87 -7.42 11.68
CA ALA A 36 -4.12 -7.86 10.51
C ALA A 36 -3.76 -9.35 10.57
N LYS A 37 -3.42 -9.86 11.77
CA LYS A 37 -3.21 -11.30 11.99
C LYS A 37 -4.49 -12.11 11.74
N ARG A 38 -5.65 -11.67 12.25
CA ARG A 38 -6.94 -12.38 12.05
C ARG A 38 -7.42 -12.33 10.61
N THR A 39 -7.07 -11.29 9.88
CA THR A 39 -7.51 -11.08 8.50
C THR A 39 -6.48 -11.51 7.47
N MET A 40 -5.32 -12.04 7.87
CA MET A 40 -4.22 -12.35 6.93
C MET A 40 -3.85 -11.15 6.06
N THR A 41 -3.60 -10.00 6.71
CA THR A 41 -3.25 -8.74 6.05
C THR A 41 -1.90 -8.23 6.58
N ASN A 42 -1.00 -7.80 5.71
CA ASN A 42 0.28 -7.18 6.10
C ASN A 42 0.52 -5.82 5.43
N CYS A 43 -0.54 -5.18 4.93
CA CYS A 43 -0.50 -3.80 4.44
C CYS A 43 -1.66 -2.97 5.00
N PHE A 44 -1.36 -1.87 5.69
CA PHE A 44 -2.34 -1.01 6.35
C PHE A 44 -1.75 0.33 6.80
N ARG A 45 -2.62 1.32 7.02
CA ARG A 45 -2.24 2.62 7.60
C ARG A 45 -2.01 2.48 9.11
N VAL A 46 -0.81 2.80 9.57
CA VAL A 46 -0.42 2.80 10.99
C VAL A 46 -0.78 4.13 11.66
N TYR A 47 -0.61 5.24 10.94
CA TYR A 47 -0.86 6.59 11.43
C TYR A 47 -1.45 7.44 10.30
N GLY A 48 -2.46 8.26 10.58
CA GLY A 48 -3.21 8.98 9.55
C GLY A 48 -3.57 10.40 9.94
N ARG A 49 -2.55 11.25 10.19
CA ARG A 49 -2.73 12.65 10.63
C ARG A 49 -3.50 12.77 11.94
N ASP A 50 -3.26 11.85 12.86
CA ASP A 50 -3.97 11.77 14.14
C ASP A 50 -3.59 12.94 15.08
N ILE A 51 -2.42 13.55 14.88
CA ILE A 51 -1.86 14.68 15.64
C ILE A 51 -1.58 15.83 14.67
N LYS A 52 -2.02 17.05 15.02
CA LYS A 52 -1.99 18.22 14.13
C LYS A 52 -0.57 18.61 13.72
N GLU A 53 0.37 18.51 14.64
CA GLU A 53 1.79 18.82 14.48
C GLU A 53 2.51 17.85 13.53
N TYR A 54 1.92 16.67 13.28
CA TYR A 54 2.45 15.65 12.39
C TYR A 54 1.47 15.41 11.23
N PRO A 55 1.44 16.31 10.22
CA PRO A 55 0.52 16.23 9.09
C PRO A 55 1.00 15.20 8.06
N LEU A 56 1.15 13.95 8.49
CA LEU A 56 1.63 12.86 7.66
C LEU A 56 0.75 11.62 7.80
N ALA A 57 0.86 10.71 6.84
CA ALA A 57 0.36 9.35 6.94
C ALA A 57 1.55 8.38 6.91
N ILE A 58 1.47 7.32 7.70
CA ILE A 58 2.43 6.22 7.72
C ILE A 58 1.69 4.96 7.36
N ASP A 59 2.00 4.40 6.20
CA ASP A 59 1.48 3.13 5.72
C ASP A 59 2.54 2.04 5.89
N PHE A 60 2.14 0.87 6.40
CA PHE A 60 2.97 -0.31 6.55
C PHE A 60 2.72 -1.26 5.38
N TYR A 61 3.77 -1.85 4.82
CA TYR A 61 3.74 -2.83 3.73
C TYR A 61 4.78 -3.93 3.98
N ALA A 62 4.35 -5.06 4.56
CA ALA A 62 5.18 -6.25 4.77
C ALA A 62 6.60 -5.96 5.34
N GLY A 63 6.68 -5.13 6.38
CA GLY A 63 7.93 -4.77 7.05
C GLY A 63 8.56 -3.46 6.56
N ARG A 64 8.05 -2.86 5.50
CA ARG A 64 8.44 -1.54 5.00
C ARG A 64 7.43 -0.47 5.41
N PHE A 65 7.88 0.78 5.46
CA PHE A 65 7.05 1.93 5.75
C PHE A 65 7.03 2.90 4.57
N CYS A 66 5.86 3.41 4.23
CA CYS A 66 5.69 4.51 3.30
C CYS A 66 5.15 5.72 4.08
N VAL A 67 5.93 6.79 4.14
CA VAL A 67 5.59 8.02 4.84
C VAL A 67 5.18 9.07 3.82
N GLN A 68 3.91 9.44 3.84
CA GLN A 68 3.37 10.52 3.01
C GLN A 68 3.26 11.78 3.85
N TYR A 69 4.03 12.81 3.51
CA TYR A 69 3.90 14.14 4.11
C TYR A 69 2.81 14.95 3.40
N TYR A 70 2.04 15.72 4.17
CA TYR A 70 1.05 16.68 3.67
C TYR A 70 1.44 18.07 4.14
N SER A 71 1.98 18.88 3.23
CA SER A 71 2.39 20.23 3.59
C SER A 71 1.19 21.15 3.87
N PHE A 72 1.38 22.06 4.82
CA PHE A 72 0.50 23.21 5.03
C PHE A 72 0.84 24.36 4.08
N ASP A 73 2.11 24.46 3.69
CA ASP A 73 2.57 25.41 2.70
C ASP A 73 2.32 24.84 1.32
N ARG A 74 1.60 25.60 0.48
CA ARG A 74 1.37 25.16 -0.88
C ARG A 74 2.68 25.14 -1.65
N ASP A 75 3.62 26.03 -1.38
CA ASP A 75 4.81 26.21 -2.21
C ASP A 75 6.01 25.37 -1.79
N ASN A 76 5.90 24.70 -0.63
CA ASN A 76 6.87 23.72 -0.18
C ASN A 76 6.17 22.40 0.16
N ASP A 77 6.30 21.40 -0.69
CA ASP A 77 5.69 20.08 -0.49
C ASP A 77 6.60 19.08 0.26
N GLU A 78 7.75 19.52 0.77
CA GLU A 78 8.72 18.66 1.46
C GLU A 78 8.67 18.80 2.98
N ALA A 79 8.80 17.65 3.66
CA ALA A 79 9.06 17.62 5.11
C ALA A 79 10.46 18.14 5.42
N SER A 80 10.61 18.87 6.52
CA SER A 80 11.92 19.32 7.01
C SER A 80 12.85 18.14 7.32
N PRO A 81 14.18 18.32 7.23
CA PRO A 81 15.15 17.29 7.63
C PRO A 81 14.91 16.79 9.05
N ASP A 82 14.68 17.70 10.01
CA ASP A 82 14.43 17.36 11.42
C ASP A 82 13.18 16.49 11.59
N LEU A 83 12.09 16.79 10.87
CA LEU A 83 10.89 15.95 10.90
C LEU A 83 11.18 14.58 10.29
N LYS A 84 11.95 14.50 9.19
CA LYS A 84 12.32 13.22 8.59
C LYS A 84 13.14 12.36 9.56
N GLU A 85 14.10 12.96 10.23
CA GLU A 85 14.92 12.31 11.25
C GLU A 85 14.06 11.82 12.43
N GLU A 86 13.21 12.68 13.00
CA GLU A 86 12.32 12.32 14.10
C GLU A 86 11.42 11.12 13.75
N ILE A 87 10.82 11.12 12.55
CA ILE A 87 9.96 10.01 12.10
C ILE A 87 10.78 8.74 11.85
N ASN A 88 11.96 8.85 11.24
CA ASN A 88 12.84 7.70 11.01
C ASN A 88 13.28 7.07 12.34
N GLU A 89 13.67 7.88 13.32
CA GLU A 89 14.02 7.43 14.67
C GLU A 89 12.82 6.82 15.41
N ALA A 90 11.63 7.42 15.29
CA ALA A 90 10.42 6.88 15.88
C ALA A 90 10.11 5.49 15.30
N LEU A 91 10.14 5.33 13.98
CA LEU A 91 9.91 4.03 13.35
C LEU A 91 11.02 3.02 13.68
N GLY A 92 12.29 3.42 13.59
CA GLY A 92 13.44 2.57 13.92
C GLY A 92 13.43 2.09 15.37
N SER A 93 13.13 2.98 16.31
CA SER A 93 13.06 2.63 17.73
C SER A 93 11.89 1.69 18.06
N ILE A 94 10.70 1.92 17.49
CA ILE A 94 9.48 1.14 17.72
C ILE A 94 9.55 -0.22 17.02
N PHE A 95 9.90 -0.26 15.74
CA PHE A 95 9.79 -1.47 14.92
C PHE A 95 11.11 -2.19 14.70
N LYS A 96 12.23 -1.64 15.20
CA LYS A 96 13.59 -2.12 14.89
C LYS A 96 13.86 -2.19 13.38
N THR A 97 13.28 -1.23 12.64
CA THR A 97 13.50 -1.07 11.20
C THR A 97 14.72 -0.20 10.94
N THR A 98 15.28 -0.32 9.73
CA THR A 98 16.38 0.51 9.24
C THR A 98 15.86 1.56 8.25
N PRO A 99 16.62 2.65 8.00
CA PRO A 99 16.19 3.74 7.12
C PRO A 99 15.90 3.33 5.67
N ASP A 100 16.59 2.31 5.13
CA ASP A 100 16.37 1.77 3.78
C ASP A 100 14.99 1.11 3.59
N LEU A 101 14.30 0.79 4.69
CA LEU A 101 12.94 0.26 4.67
C LEU A 101 11.88 1.36 4.92
N ILE A 102 12.28 2.63 4.99
CA ILE A 102 11.40 3.79 5.20
C ILE A 102 11.41 4.68 3.95
N TYR A 103 10.34 4.61 3.17
CA TYR A 103 10.18 5.32 1.91
C TYR A 103 9.40 6.61 2.15
N TRP A 104 9.99 7.75 1.79
CA TRP A 104 9.35 9.06 1.90
C TRP A 104 8.70 9.47 0.59
N ARG A 105 7.47 9.98 0.68
CA ARG A 105 6.72 10.55 -0.44
C ARG A 105 6.22 11.95 -0.11
N SER A 106 6.47 12.88 -1.02
CA SER A 106 5.83 14.19 -1.08
C SER A 106 4.81 14.22 -2.22
N ARG A 107 3.79 15.07 -2.12
CA ARG A 107 2.97 15.37 -3.30
C ARG A 107 3.85 16.19 -4.23
N ILE A 108 4.33 15.59 -5.31
CA ILE A 108 5.03 16.37 -6.34
C ILE A 108 3.97 17.29 -6.97
N LYS A 109 4.04 18.60 -6.71
CA LYS A 109 3.42 19.62 -7.56
C LYS A 109 4.01 19.49 -8.96
N ARG A 110 3.33 18.77 -9.85
CA ARG A 110 3.76 18.71 -11.24
C ARG A 110 3.44 20.03 -11.92
N ASN A 111 4.49 20.79 -12.22
CA ASN A 111 4.48 21.52 -13.47
C ASN A 111 4.40 20.49 -14.59
N LYS A 112 3.38 20.62 -15.45
CA LYS A 112 3.26 19.85 -16.70
C LYS A 112 4.61 19.89 -17.40
N MET A 113 5.31 18.76 -17.57
CA MET A 113 6.30 18.43 -18.62
C MET A 113 7.36 17.40 -18.19
N GLU A 114 7.48 17.04 -16.91
CA GLU A 114 8.35 15.91 -16.55
C GLU A 114 7.59 14.58 -16.72
N GLN A 115 7.54 14.14 -17.98
CA GLN A 115 7.42 12.75 -18.33
C GLN A 115 8.47 12.00 -17.50
N TYR A 116 8.07 11.00 -16.70
CA TYR A 116 8.97 10.24 -15.85
C TYR A 116 10.18 9.75 -16.64
N GLU A 117 11.29 10.50 -16.59
CA GLU A 117 12.58 9.98 -16.93
C GLU A 117 12.90 8.95 -15.85
N LYS A 118 13.02 7.70 -16.28
CA LYS A 118 13.47 6.58 -15.45
C LYS A 118 14.82 6.93 -14.83
N LYS A 119 14.80 7.46 -13.61
CA LYS A 119 15.98 7.51 -12.75
C LYS A 119 16.18 6.13 -12.14
N GLY A 120 17.04 5.32 -12.78
CA GLY A 120 17.68 4.16 -12.16
C GLY A 120 17.06 2.79 -12.43
N GLU A 121 17.88 1.76 -12.30
CA GLU A 121 17.59 0.35 -12.58
C GLU A 121 16.74 -0.37 -11.52
N GLN A 122 16.28 0.29 -10.46
CA GLN A 122 15.67 -0.42 -9.33
C GLN A 122 14.14 -0.37 -9.36
N LYS A 123 13.55 -1.34 -10.07
CA LYS A 123 12.14 -1.72 -9.94
C LYS A 123 11.96 -2.62 -8.71
N GLU A 124 12.14 -2.10 -7.49
CA GLU A 124 11.98 -2.93 -6.28
C GLU A 124 10.48 -3.17 -6.02
N PHE A 125 9.92 -4.11 -6.76
CA PHE A 125 8.61 -4.65 -6.47
C PHE A 125 8.72 -5.73 -5.41
N PHE A 126 7.75 -5.74 -4.50
CA PHE A 126 7.59 -6.81 -3.53
C PHE A 126 6.11 -7.16 -3.35
N THR A 127 5.85 -8.29 -2.71
CA THR A 127 4.49 -8.78 -2.48
C THR A 127 3.99 -8.41 -1.09
N VAL A 128 2.77 -7.93 -1.03
CA VAL A 128 1.97 -7.80 0.21
C VAL A 128 0.74 -8.68 0.13
N ILE A 129 0.08 -8.86 1.27
CA ILE A 129 -1.08 -9.71 1.45
C ILE A 129 -2.21 -8.86 2.06
N GLU A 130 -3.40 -8.93 1.47
CA GLU A 130 -4.64 -8.36 1.99
C GLU A 130 -5.74 -9.43 1.95
N TYR A 131 -6.30 -9.81 3.10
CA TYR A 131 -7.31 -10.86 3.17
C TYR A 131 -6.87 -12.20 2.56
N GLY A 132 -5.58 -12.53 2.68
CA GLY A 132 -4.99 -13.71 2.05
C GLY A 132 -4.70 -13.56 0.54
N VAL A 133 -5.12 -12.46 -0.07
CA VAL A 133 -4.88 -12.15 -1.50
C VAL A 133 -3.55 -11.42 -1.66
N LYS A 134 -2.74 -11.83 -2.62
CA LYS A 134 -1.41 -11.28 -2.86
C LYS A 134 -1.46 -10.11 -3.83
N PHE A 135 -0.70 -9.06 -3.55
CA PHE A 135 -0.55 -7.91 -4.44
C PHE A 135 0.91 -7.50 -4.54
N LYS A 136 1.37 -7.24 -5.76
CA LYS A 136 2.65 -6.63 -6.08
C LYS A 136 2.54 -5.12 -5.82
N VAL A 137 3.46 -4.56 -5.05
CA VAL A 137 3.53 -3.13 -4.70
C VAL A 137 4.91 -2.56 -5.01
N ASN A 138 4.99 -1.25 -5.20
CA ASN A 138 6.25 -0.51 -5.36
C ASN A 138 6.13 0.82 -4.62
N LEU A 139 7.06 1.13 -3.71
CA LEU A 139 6.95 2.29 -2.84
C LEU A 139 7.69 3.54 -3.36
N GLN A 140 8.37 3.49 -4.51
CA GLN A 140 9.29 4.53 -4.94
C GLN A 140 9.02 5.05 -6.36
N ASP A 141 8.92 4.17 -7.36
CA ASP A 141 9.07 4.55 -8.78
C ASP A 141 7.79 5.13 -9.40
N TYR A 142 6.64 4.87 -8.78
CA TYR A 142 5.32 5.19 -9.32
C TYR A 142 4.60 6.27 -8.51
N LEU A 143 3.61 6.93 -9.12
CA LEU A 143 2.80 7.93 -8.43
C LEU A 143 2.11 7.39 -7.17
N ASP A 144 1.64 6.14 -7.25
CA ASP A 144 0.98 5.42 -6.17
C ASP A 144 1.65 4.06 -5.94
N THR A 145 1.29 3.38 -4.85
CA THR A 145 2.02 2.20 -4.38
C THR A 145 1.66 0.88 -5.09
N GLY A 146 0.66 0.91 -5.98
CA GLY A 146 0.09 -0.30 -6.59
C GLY A 146 -1.14 -0.83 -5.88
N LEU A 147 -1.49 -0.33 -4.69
CA LEU A 147 -2.66 -0.76 -3.93
C LEU A 147 -3.20 0.35 -3.02
N PHE A 148 -4.38 0.86 -3.31
CA PHE A 148 -5.07 1.84 -2.45
C PHE A 148 -5.63 1.16 -1.19
N LEU A 149 -4.99 1.40 -0.04
CA LEU A 149 -5.29 0.72 1.22
C LEU A 149 -6.65 1.10 1.83
N ASP A 150 -7.18 2.26 1.48
CA ASP A 150 -8.49 2.77 1.90
C ASP A 150 -9.66 2.01 1.25
N HIS A 151 -9.48 1.49 0.03
CA HIS A 151 -10.50 0.72 -0.67
C HIS A 151 -10.62 -0.75 -0.25
N ARG A 152 -9.88 -1.19 0.79
CA ARG A 152 -9.86 -2.58 1.26
C ARG A 152 -11.25 -3.17 1.53
N GLU A 153 -12.08 -2.45 2.28
CA GLU A 153 -13.44 -2.92 2.60
C GLU A 153 -14.34 -2.90 1.38
N THR A 154 -14.17 -1.91 0.49
CA THR A 154 -14.90 -1.86 -0.78
C THR A 154 -14.56 -3.05 -1.67
N ARG A 155 -13.27 -3.43 -1.76
CA ARG A 155 -12.82 -4.61 -2.51
C ARG A 155 -13.48 -5.88 -1.98
N ARG A 156 -13.48 -6.05 -0.65
CA ARG A 156 -14.14 -7.20 0.00
C ARG A 156 -15.65 -7.22 -0.22
N MET A 157 -16.31 -6.06 -0.14
CA MET A 157 -17.74 -5.93 -0.42
C MET A 157 -18.06 -6.35 -1.86
N VAL A 158 -17.35 -5.78 -2.85
CA VAL A 158 -17.52 -6.12 -4.27
C VAL A 158 -17.32 -7.62 -4.49
N ALA A 159 -16.28 -8.20 -3.90
CA ALA A 159 -16.00 -9.64 -4.01
C ALA A 159 -17.15 -10.50 -3.48
N SER A 160 -17.70 -10.15 -2.31
CA SER A 160 -18.84 -10.87 -1.71
C SER A 160 -20.09 -10.85 -2.58
N LEU A 161 -20.26 -9.82 -3.41
CA LEU A 161 -21.39 -9.67 -4.32
C LEU A 161 -21.16 -10.32 -5.69
N SER A 162 -19.94 -10.77 -5.98
CA SER A 162 -19.51 -11.18 -7.33
C SER A 162 -19.63 -12.66 -7.62
N LYS A 163 -19.88 -13.52 -6.62
CA LYS A 163 -20.00 -14.97 -6.82
C LYS A 163 -20.97 -15.30 -7.97
N GLU A 164 -20.50 -16.12 -8.92
CA GLU A 164 -21.20 -16.57 -10.13
C GLU A 164 -21.65 -15.44 -11.09
N LYS A 165 -21.22 -14.20 -10.85
CA LYS A 165 -21.55 -13.05 -11.68
C LYS A 165 -20.39 -12.66 -12.59
N ARG A 166 -20.72 -11.79 -13.55
CA ARG A 166 -19.76 -11.14 -14.44
C ARG A 166 -19.48 -9.74 -13.90
N LEU A 167 -18.21 -9.41 -13.69
CA LEU A 167 -17.77 -8.12 -13.16
C LEU A 167 -17.04 -7.31 -14.24
N LEU A 168 -17.45 -6.06 -14.43
CA LEU A 168 -16.74 -5.06 -15.22
C LEU A 168 -16.09 -4.05 -14.27
N ASN A 169 -14.76 -3.96 -14.30
CA ASN A 169 -13.95 -3.04 -13.52
C ASN A 169 -13.37 -1.98 -14.46
N LEU A 170 -13.90 -0.76 -14.40
CA LEU A 170 -13.43 0.38 -15.19
C LEU A 170 -12.46 1.22 -14.37
N PHE A 171 -11.46 1.81 -15.01
CA PHE A 171 -10.35 2.49 -14.34
C PHE A 171 -9.64 1.54 -13.37
N ALA A 172 -9.36 0.33 -13.87
CA ALA A 172 -9.02 -0.82 -13.06
C ALA A 172 -7.69 -0.70 -12.33
N TYR A 173 -6.81 0.22 -12.75
CA TYR A 173 -5.47 0.38 -12.21
C TYR A 173 -4.72 -0.96 -12.23
N THR A 174 -4.26 -1.46 -11.07
CA THR A 174 -3.57 -2.75 -10.91
C THR A 174 -4.53 -3.93 -10.67
N CYS A 175 -5.81 -3.78 -11.03
CA CYS A 175 -6.86 -4.79 -11.05
C CYS A 175 -7.27 -5.38 -9.68
N SER A 176 -6.98 -4.68 -8.57
CA SER A 176 -7.20 -5.21 -7.22
C SER A 176 -8.65 -5.64 -6.93
N PHE A 177 -9.66 -4.92 -7.43
CA PHE A 177 -11.08 -5.33 -7.31
C PHE A 177 -11.38 -6.64 -8.05
N SER A 178 -10.90 -6.77 -9.28
CA SER A 178 -11.15 -7.94 -10.13
C SER A 178 -10.52 -9.19 -9.54
N ILE A 179 -9.33 -9.09 -8.93
CA ILE A 179 -8.63 -10.21 -8.30
C ILE A 179 -9.40 -10.73 -7.09
N HIS A 180 -9.86 -9.83 -6.20
CA HIS A 180 -10.71 -10.22 -5.08
C HIS A 180 -12.02 -10.85 -5.57
N ALA A 181 -12.65 -10.29 -6.60
CA ALA A 181 -13.88 -10.85 -7.18
C ALA A 181 -13.66 -12.26 -7.78
N ALA A 182 -12.58 -12.45 -8.54
CA ALA A 182 -12.23 -13.74 -9.12
C ALA A 182 -12.02 -14.81 -8.05
N LEU A 183 -11.26 -14.50 -6.99
CA LEU A 183 -11.02 -15.42 -5.87
C LEU A 183 -12.28 -15.70 -5.03
N ALA A 184 -13.24 -14.78 -5.03
CA ALA A 184 -14.56 -14.99 -4.42
C ALA A 184 -15.55 -15.77 -5.31
N GLY A 185 -15.12 -16.24 -6.48
CA GLY A 185 -15.91 -17.10 -7.37
C GLY A 185 -16.72 -16.34 -8.41
N ALA A 186 -16.29 -15.14 -8.83
CA ALA A 186 -16.87 -14.50 -10.01
C ALA A 186 -16.75 -15.42 -11.25
N ALA A 187 -17.82 -15.51 -12.04
CA ALA A 187 -17.83 -16.31 -13.26
C ALA A 187 -16.93 -15.70 -14.34
N PHE A 188 -16.79 -14.38 -14.33
CA PHE A 188 -15.96 -13.64 -15.27
C PHE A 188 -15.58 -12.27 -14.72
N THR A 189 -14.35 -11.81 -14.98
CA THR A 189 -13.95 -10.42 -14.75
C THR A 189 -13.39 -9.79 -16.02
N LYS A 190 -13.71 -8.51 -16.22
CA LYS A 190 -13.10 -7.68 -17.27
C LYS A 190 -12.63 -6.38 -16.66
N SER A 191 -11.33 -6.13 -16.77
CA SER A 191 -10.65 -4.96 -16.22
C SER A 191 -10.22 -4.05 -17.36
N VAL A 192 -10.54 -2.76 -17.28
CA VAL A 192 -10.24 -1.77 -18.32
C VAL A 192 -9.46 -0.61 -17.72
N ASP A 193 -8.31 -0.28 -18.29
CA ASP A 193 -7.49 0.87 -17.88
C ASP A 193 -6.70 1.45 -19.07
N LEU A 194 -6.47 2.76 -19.09
CA LEU A 194 -5.74 3.44 -20.18
C LEU A 194 -4.23 3.12 -20.18
N SER A 195 -3.67 2.82 -19.01
CA SER A 195 -2.23 2.69 -18.79
C SER A 195 -1.74 1.29 -19.13
N ASN A 196 -0.86 1.19 -20.13
CA ASN A 196 -0.19 -0.08 -20.42
C ASN A 196 0.55 -0.63 -19.19
N THR A 197 1.22 0.25 -18.44
CA THR A 197 1.96 -0.11 -17.23
C THR A 197 1.06 -0.71 -16.15
N TYR A 198 -0.13 -0.13 -15.92
CA TYR A 198 -1.04 -0.64 -14.88
C TYR A 198 -1.79 -1.88 -15.34
N THR A 199 -2.14 -1.99 -16.62
CA THR A 199 -2.69 -3.25 -17.15
C THR A 199 -1.71 -4.41 -17.02
N GLU A 200 -0.41 -4.19 -17.28
CA GLU A 200 0.61 -5.23 -17.13
C GLU A 200 0.84 -5.60 -15.65
N TRP A 201 0.89 -4.60 -14.78
CA TRP A 201 0.93 -4.84 -13.33
C TRP A 201 -0.33 -5.60 -12.85
N GLY A 202 -1.50 -5.32 -13.43
CA GLY A 202 -2.71 -6.10 -13.23
C GLY A 202 -2.50 -7.58 -13.60
N ARG A 203 -1.90 -7.87 -14.76
CA ARG A 203 -1.59 -9.26 -15.19
C ARG A 203 -0.65 -9.93 -14.20
N ASP A 204 0.40 -9.24 -13.76
CA ASP A 204 1.31 -9.74 -12.72
C ASP A 204 0.55 -10.11 -11.44
N ASN A 205 -0.39 -9.29 -10.99
CA ASN A 205 -1.18 -9.56 -9.80
C ASN A 205 -2.16 -10.75 -9.97
N PHE A 206 -2.75 -10.94 -11.16
CA PHE A 206 -3.54 -12.16 -11.45
C PHE A 206 -2.64 -13.41 -11.39
N ASN A 207 -1.47 -13.36 -12.02
CA ASN A 207 -0.50 -14.46 -12.01
C ASN A 207 -0.02 -14.79 -10.60
N LEU A 208 0.22 -13.77 -9.77
CA LEU A 208 0.65 -13.90 -8.37
C LEU A 208 -0.35 -14.69 -7.50
N ASN A 209 -1.63 -14.70 -7.89
CA ASN A 209 -2.71 -15.44 -7.23
C ASN A 209 -3.15 -16.69 -8.01
N SER A 210 -2.40 -17.09 -9.03
CA SER A 210 -2.70 -18.27 -9.87
C SER A 210 -4.09 -18.23 -10.53
N ILE A 211 -4.55 -17.03 -10.88
CA ILE A 211 -5.86 -16.85 -11.52
C ILE A 211 -5.67 -16.81 -13.05
N PRO A 212 -6.35 -17.70 -13.82
CA PRO A 212 -6.18 -17.77 -15.26
C PRO A 212 -6.82 -16.57 -15.99
N ALA A 213 -6.15 -16.10 -17.05
CA ALA A 213 -6.59 -14.95 -17.84
C ALA A 213 -7.85 -15.22 -18.70
N GLU A 214 -8.16 -16.48 -19.01
CA GLU A 214 -9.28 -16.86 -19.88
C GLU A 214 -10.62 -16.25 -19.42
N ASN A 215 -10.92 -16.38 -18.12
CA ASN A 215 -12.12 -15.80 -17.51
C ASN A 215 -11.87 -14.44 -16.82
N ASN A 216 -10.66 -13.88 -16.97
CA ASN A 216 -10.23 -12.67 -16.27
C ASN A 216 -9.47 -11.76 -17.23
N GLN A 217 -10.22 -11.08 -18.09
CA GLN A 217 -9.65 -10.27 -19.16
C GLN A 217 -9.16 -8.92 -18.64
N ILE A 218 -8.00 -8.48 -19.15
CA ILE A 218 -7.47 -7.13 -18.94
C ILE A 218 -7.29 -6.46 -20.30
N VAL A 219 -7.99 -5.33 -20.49
CA VAL A 219 -8.02 -4.56 -21.73
C VAL A 219 -7.44 -3.19 -21.47
N ARG A 220 -6.58 -2.75 -22.38
CA ARG A 220 -6.19 -1.35 -22.47
C ARG A 220 -7.13 -0.66 -23.45
N ALA A 221 -7.90 0.33 -22.99
CA ALA A 221 -8.83 1.10 -23.81
C ALA A 221 -9.03 2.50 -23.21
#